data_AF-A0A538G0K2-F1
#
_entry.id   AF-A0A538G0K2-F1
#
_cell.length_a   1.000
_cell.length_b   1.000
_cell.length_c   1.000
_cell.angle_alpha   90.00
_cell.angle_beta   90.00
_cell.angle_gamma   90.00
#
_symmetry.space_group_name_H-M   'P 1'
#
loop_
_entity.id
_entity.type
_entity.pdbx_description
1 polymer ?
#
loop_
_entity_poly.entity_id
_entity_poly.type
_entity_poly.pdbx_seq_one_letter_code
_entity_poly.pdbx_strand_id
1 'polypeptide(L)'
;MEAEARHYLVNGSGEQPEPKEALEWAGQTRAQMVDLKFCDLLGAWQHMTLPLSAFDESAFDDGLGFDGSSIRGWQGISESDMLLMPDASSAVLDPFAAAPT
;
A
#
# COMPACT_ATOMS: atom_id res chain seq x y z
N MET A 1 12.92 16.40 4.42
CA MET A 1 12.65 17.44 5.43
C MET A 1 11.23 18.01 5.40
N GLU A 2 10.66 18.42 4.25
CA GLU A 2 9.23 18.83 4.18
C GLU A 2 8.34 17.76 3.49
N ALA A 3 8.84 17.08 2.45
CA ALA A 3 8.14 15.99 1.77
C ALA A 3 7.89 14.75 2.65
N GLU A 4 8.77 14.49 3.62
CA GLU A 4 8.66 13.37 4.58
C GLU A 4 7.72 13.68 5.76
N ALA A 5 7.35 14.95 5.95
CA ALA A 5 6.46 15.39 7.04
C ALA A 5 4.98 15.42 6.63
N ARG A 6 4.68 15.11 5.36
CA ARG A 6 3.30 14.95 4.86
C ARG A 6 2.73 13.63 5.37
N HIS A 7 2.31 13.61 6.62
CA HIS A 7 1.38 12.60 7.10
C HIS A 7 0.02 12.92 6.47
N TYR A 8 -0.45 12.02 5.60
CA TYR A 8 -1.70 12.07 4.85
C TYR A 8 -1.70 13.11 3.71
N LEU A 9 -1.67 12.60 2.47
CA LEU A 9 -1.93 13.39 1.27
C LEU A 9 -3.26 14.16 1.36
N VAL A 10 -4.21 13.67 2.16
CA VAL A 10 -5.53 14.30 2.35
C VAL A 10 -5.47 15.69 3.02
N ASN A 11 -4.44 16.04 3.80
CA ASN A 11 -4.19 17.39 4.37
C ASN A 11 -5.43 18.20 4.85
N GLY A 12 -6.53 17.54 5.25
CA GLY A 12 -7.80 18.18 5.59
C GLY A 12 -8.64 18.73 4.41
N SER A 13 -8.29 18.45 3.15
CA SER A 13 -9.05 18.89 1.95
C SER A 13 -10.36 18.12 1.73
N GLY A 14 -10.54 16.97 2.41
CA GLY A 14 -11.73 16.12 2.27
C GLY A 14 -11.79 15.35 0.95
N GLU A 15 -10.86 15.60 0.03
CA GLU A 15 -10.76 14.96 -1.28
C GLU A 15 -9.60 13.95 -1.26
N GLN A 16 -9.84 12.76 -1.78
CA GLN A 16 -8.81 11.71 -1.80
C GLN A 16 -7.76 12.03 -2.86
N PRO A 17 -6.46 11.79 -2.59
CA PRO A 17 -5.44 11.96 -3.59
C PRO A 17 -5.64 10.95 -4.72
N GLU A 18 -5.38 11.41 -5.94
CA GLU A 18 -5.34 10.52 -7.09
C GLU A 18 -4.14 9.56 -6.98
N PRO A 19 -4.23 8.32 -7.48
CA PRO A 19 -3.13 7.36 -7.53
C PRO A 19 -1.79 7.94 -7.99
N LYS A 20 -1.83 8.74 -9.06
CA LYS A 20 -0.65 9.46 -9.58
C LYS A 20 0.01 10.38 -8.57
N GLU A 21 -0.77 11.12 -7.78
CA GLU A 21 -0.24 12.04 -6.78
C GLU A 21 0.52 11.29 -5.68
N ALA A 22 0.00 10.13 -5.26
CA ALA A 22 0.66 9.29 -4.27
C ALA A 22 2.00 8.74 -4.79
N LEU A 23 2.07 8.32 -6.06
CA LEU A 23 3.30 7.84 -6.68
C LEU A 23 4.33 8.95 -6.88
N GLU A 24 3.89 10.13 -7.33
CA GLU A 24 4.76 11.31 -7.45
C GLU A 24 5.33 11.72 -6.10
N TRP A 25 4.50 11.72 -5.05
CA TRP A 25 4.94 11.97 -3.68
C TRP A 25 5.96 10.92 -3.22
N ALA A 26 5.68 9.62 -3.43
CA ALA A 26 6.61 8.55 -3.07
C ALA A 26 7.99 8.75 -3.70
N GLY A 27 8.05 9.12 -4.99
CA GLY A 27 9.29 9.43 -5.71
C GLY A 27 10.04 10.69 -5.23
N GLN A 28 9.38 11.57 -4.48
CA GLN A 28 10.00 12.73 -3.82
C GLN A 28 10.50 12.42 -2.41
N THR A 29 10.19 11.23 -1.87
CA THR A 29 10.67 10.76 -0.58
C THR A 29 11.94 9.91 -0.72
N ARG A 30 12.40 9.34 0.41
CA ARG A 30 13.47 8.34 0.42
C ARG A 30 12.99 6.90 0.18
N ALA A 31 11.70 6.69 -0.07
CA ALA A 31 11.10 5.36 -0.26
C ALA A 31 11.80 4.58 -1.39
N GLN A 32 12.06 3.31 -1.14
CA GLN A 32 12.64 2.36 -2.09
C GLN A 32 11.70 1.18 -2.36
N MET A 33 10.81 0.92 -1.40
CA MET A 33 9.86 -0.16 -1.40
C MET A 33 8.45 0.43 -1.21
N VAL A 34 7.43 -0.34 -1.55
CA VAL A 34 6.04 -0.09 -1.18
C VAL A 34 5.63 -1.25 -0.29
N ASP A 35 5.08 -0.95 0.88
CA ASP A 35 4.59 -1.96 1.81
C ASP A 35 3.07 -1.87 1.97
N LEU A 36 2.37 -2.80 1.32
CA LEU A 36 0.92 -2.86 1.30
C LEU A 36 0.43 -3.59 2.55
N LYS A 37 -0.32 -2.90 3.40
CA LYS A 37 -0.73 -3.38 4.72
C LYS A 37 -2.25 -3.59 4.77
N PHE A 38 -2.69 -4.68 5.38
CA PHE A 38 -4.11 -4.99 5.58
C PHE A 38 -4.33 -5.78 6.87
N CYS A 39 -5.59 -5.92 7.27
CA CYS A 39 -5.97 -6.73 8.43
C CYS A 39 -6.78 -7.95 7.98
N ASP A 40 -6.50 -9.12 8.56
CA ASP A 40 -7.37 -10.28 8.41
C ASP A 40 -8.68 -10.12 9.24
N LEU A 41 -9.58 -11.11 9.16
CA LEU A 41 -10.87 -11.05 9.84
C LEU A 41 -10.77 -10.96 11.38
N LEU A 42 -9.66 -11.38 11.97
CA LEU A 42 -9.43 -11.36 13.41
C LEU A 42 -8.59 -10.16 13.85
N GLY A 43 -8.24 -9.27 12.91
CA GLY A 43 -7.48 -8.05 13.15
C GLY A 43 -5.96 -8.27 13.18
N ALA A 44 -5.46 -9.41 12.69
CA ALA A 44 -4.01 -9.58 12.55
C ALA A 44 -3.50 -8.73 11.38
N TRP A 45 -2.40 -8.02 11.63
CA TRP A 45 -1.73 -7.20 10.62
C TRP A 45 -0.97 -8.09 9.64
N GLN A 46 -1.30 -7.99 8.36
CA GLN A 46 -0.65 -8.66 7.25
C GLN A 46 -0.04 -7.63 6.31
N HIS A 47 0.99 -8.01 5.55
CA HIS A 47 1.58 -7.11 4.59
C HIS A 47 2.29 -7.82 3.43
N MET A 48 2.42 -7.11 2.32
CA MET A 48 3.17 -7.52 1.14
C MET A 48 4.03 -6.35 0.67
N THR A 49 5.34 -6.58 0.56
CA THR A 49 6.29 -5.55 0.15
C THR A 49 6.81 -5.82 -1.26
N LEU A 50 6.93 -4.77 -2.08
CA LEU A 50 7.53 -4.81 -3.41
C LEU A 50 8.41 -3.58 -3.67
N PRO A 51 9.37 -3.63 -4.60
CA PRO A 51 10.11 -2.43 -4.98
C PRO A 51 9.19 -1.34 -5.51
N LEU A 52 9.44 -0.08 -5.14
CA LEU A 52 8.66 1.06 -5.63
C LEU A 52 8.67 1.13 -7.17
N SER A 53 9.76 0.70 -7.81
CA SER A 53 9.87 0.63 -9.27
C SER A 53 8.95 -0.39 -9.95
N ALA A 54 8.35 -1.30 -9.18
CA ALA A 54 7.41 -2.32 -9.66
C ALA A 54 5.95 -2.00 -9.26
N PHE A 55 5.72 -0.84 -8.64
CA PHE A 55 4.40 -0.37 -8.24
C PHE A 55 4.04 0.85 -9.08
N ASP A 56 2.99 0.72 -9.90
CA ASP A 56 2.54 1.77 -10.80
C ASP A 56 1.05 2.09 -10.60
N GLU A 57 0.55 3.05 -11.37
CA GLU A 57 -0.81 3.57 -11.23
C GLU A 57 -1.89 2.49 -11.47
N SER A 58 -1.61 1.48 -12.31
CA SER A 58 -2.57 0.40 -12.60
C SER A 58 -2.89 -0.45 -11.38
N ALA A 59 -1.98 -0.51 -10.40
CA ALA A 59 -2.20 -1.27 -9.17
C ALA A 59 -3.43 -0.79 -8.38
N PHE A 60 -3.83 0.48 -8.52
CA PHE A 60 -5.00 1.04 -7.83
C PHE A 60 -6.33 0.64 -8.49
N ASP A 61 -6.33 0.27 -9.76
CA ASP A 61 -7.51 -0.16 -10.52
C ASP A 61 -7.59 -1.69 -10.69
N ASP A 62 -6.46 -2.31 -11.03
CA ASP A 62 -6.35 -3.75 -11.33
C ASP A 62 -6.05 -4.58 -10.07
N GLY A 63 -5.48 -3.96 -9.03
CA GLY A 63 -5.04 -4.63 -7.81
C GLY A 63 -3.77 -5.47 -8.00
N LEU A 64 -3.25 -5.98 -6.87
CA LEU A 64 -2.12 -6.92 -6.88
C LEU A 64 -2.57 -8.31 -6.44
N GLY A 65 -2.23 -9.32 -7.23
CA GLY A 65 -2.50 -10.71 -6.90
C GLY A 65 -1.76 -11.18 -5.64
N PHE A 66 -2.46 -11.84 -4.73
CA PHE A 66 -1.86 -12.54 -3.59
C PHE A 66 -2.70 -13.80 -3.23
N ASP A 67 -2.07 -14.73 -2.51
CA ASP A 67 -2.72 -15.97 -2.04
C ASP A 67 -3.52 -15.73 -0.76
N GLY A 68 -4.84 -15.66 -0.90
CA GLY A 68 -5.81 -15.53 0.19
C GLY A 68 -5.95 -16.79 1.05
N SER A 69 -5.54 -17.97 0.57
CA SER A 69 -5.65 -19.21 1.36
C SER A 69 -4.65 -19.31 2.50
N SER A 70 -3.59 -18.52 2.42
CA SER A 70 -2.63 -18.33 3.50
C SER A 70 -3.13 -17.35 4.59
N ILE A 71 -4.27 -16.68 4.39
CA ILE A 71 -4.85 -15.74 5.34
C ILE A 71 -5.97 -16.39 6.15
N ARG A 72 -5.88 -16.31 7.47
CA ARG A 72 -6.81 -16.99 8.37
C ARG A 72 -8.23 -16.48 8.19
N GLY A 73 -9.14 -17.40 7.86
CA GLY A 73 -10.57 -17.11 7.70
C GLY A 73 -10.94 -16.50 6.36
N TRP A 74 -10.01 -16.43 5.40
CA TRP A 74 -10.28 -16.03 4.01
C TRP A 74 -10.55 -17.29 3.17
N GLN A 75 -10.15 -17.28 1.90
CA GLN A 75 -10.54 -18.30 0.92
C GLN A 75 -9.88 -19.67 1.14
N GLY A 76 -10.48 -20.72 0.60
CA GLY A 76 -9.85 -22.04 0.52
C GLY A 76 -8.81 -22.12 -0.60
N ILE A 77 -8.01 -23.18 -0.63
CA ILE A 77 -6.95 -23.39 -1.65
C ILE A 77 -7.49 -23.30 -3.09
N SER A 78 -8.71 -23.80 -3.35
CA SER A 78 -9.33 -23.80 -4.69
C SER A 78 -9.79 -22.44 -5.17
N GLU A 79 -9.93 -21.46 -4.28
CA GLU A 79 -10.40 -20.09 -4.56
C GLU A 79 -9.41 -19.07 -3.99
N SER A 80 -8.13 -19.45 -3.94
CA SER A 80 -7.06 -18.74 -3.22
C SER A 80 -6.68 -17.40 -3.84
N ASP A 81 -6.80 -17.26 -5.16
CA ASP A 81 -6.40 -16.04 -5.86
C ASP A 81 -7.27 -14.84 -5.45
N MET A 82 -6.63 -13.81 -4.91
CA MET A 82 -7.28 -12.57 -4.49
C MET A 82 -6.49 -11.35 -4.95
N LEU A 83 -7.15 -10.19 -4.96
CA LEU A 83 -6.54 -8.90 -5.30
C LEU A 83 -6.44 -8.03 -4.04
N LEU A 84 -5.26 -7.46 -3.82
CA LEU A 84 -5.04 -6.38 -2.86
C LEU A 84 -5.21 -5.07 -3.61
N MET A 85 -6.22 -4.30 -3.23
CA MET A 85 -6.53 -2.98 -3.79
C MET A 85 -5.89 -1.90 -2.91
N PRO A 86 -4.83 -1.21 -3.36
CA PRO A 86 -4.22 -0.11 -2.61
C PRO A 86 -5.16 1.09 -2.50
N ASP A 87 -5.08 1.81 -1.38
CA ASP A 87 -5.78 3.07 -1.16
C ASP A 87 -4.77 4.22 -1.08
N ALA A 88 -4.76 5.10 -2.09
CA ALA A 88 -3.81 6.22 -2.20
C ALA A 88 -3.91 7.19 -1.00
N SER A 89 -5.08 7.32 -0.40
CA SER A 89 -5.30 8.21 0.75
C SER A 89 -4.61 7.73 2.03
N SER A 90 -4.25 6.45 2.09
CA SER A 90 -3.63 5.80 3.25
C SER A 90 -2.10 5.88 3.26
N ALA A 91 -1.48 6.39 2.20
CA ALA A 91 -0.03 6.40 2.03
C ALA A 91 0.69 7.19 3.13
N VAL A 92 1.74 6.57 3.71
CA VAL A 92 2.61 7.14 4.74
C VAL A 92 4.03 6.62 4.55
N LEU A 93 5.03 7.42 4.96
CA LEU A 93 6.44 7.01 4.93
C LEU A 93 6.80 6.32 6.25
N ASP A 94 7.31 5.10 6.20
CA ASP A 94 7.67 4.33 7.39
C ASP A 94 8.97 4.89 8.02
N PRO A 95 8.93 5.36 9.28
CA PRO A 95 10.10 5.93 9.93
C PRO A 95 11.06 4.87 10.50
N PHE A 96 10.68 3.60 10.50
CA PHE A 96 11.39 2.51 11.20
C PHE A 96 12.02 1.49 10.25
N ALA A 97 11.46 1.30 9.07
CA ALA A 97 11.97 0.32 8.11
C ALA A 97 13.40 0.65 7.66
N ALA A 98 14.31 -0.35 7.75
CA ALA A 98 15.71 -0.19 7.37
C ALA A 98 15.87 0.06 5.85
N ALA A 99 15.12 -0.69 5.03
CA ALA A 99 14.85 -0.32 3.65
C ALA A 99 13.64 0.63 3.67
N PRO A 100 13.78 1.91 3.26
CA PRO A 100 12.67 2.86 3.34
C PRO A 100 11.46 2.40 2.53
N THR A 101 10.28 2.44 3.14
CA THR A 101 8.97 2.12 2.54
C THR A 101 8.03 3.29 2.68
#